data_AF-A0AB38SA41-F1
#
_entry.id   AF-A0AB38SA41-F1
#
_cell.length_a   1.000
_cell.length_b   1.000
_cell.length_c   1.000
_cell.angle_alpha   90.00
_cell.angle_beta   90.00
_cell.angle_gamma   90.00
#
_symmetry.space_group_name_H-M   'P 1'
#
loop_
_entity.id
_entity.type
_entity.pdbx_description
1 polymer ?
#
loop_
_entity_poly.entity_id
_entity_poly.type
_entity_poly.pdbx_seq_one_letter_code
_entity_poly.pdbx_strand_id
1 'polypeptide(L)' 'MPEAKLRYDRNYLRLLELSSFERRPRGGWRFGTKIISDAVVDRLLASGRAEISGIHLRLKREIE' A
#
# COMPACT_ATOMS: atom_id res chain seq x y z
N MET A 1 1.03 -21.20 1.15
CA MET A 1 0.59 -19.82 0.78
C MET A 1 0.26 -19.82 -0.71
N PRO A 2 -0.95 -19.42 -1.15
CA PRO A 2 -1.33 -19.53 -2.56
C PRO A 2 -0.75 -18.35 -3.37
N GLU A 3 -0.07 -18.65 -4.48
CA GLU A 3 0.66 -17.68 -5.34
C GLU A 3 -0.17 -16.46 -5.79
N ALA A 4 -1.49 -16.62 -5.90
CA ALA A 4 -2.40 -15.54 -6.31
C ALA A 4 -2.31 -14.32 -5.38
N LYS A 5 -2.11 -14.52 -4.07
CA LYS A 5 -2.00 -13.40 -3.11
C LYS A 5 -0.71 -12.61 -3.30
N LEU A 6 0.41 -13.26 -3.61
CA LEU A 6 1.70 -12.60 -3.87
C LEU A 6 1.66 -11.74 -5.13
N ARG A 7 0.99 -12.22 -6.19
CA ARG A 7 0.81 -11.46 -7.44
C ARG A 7 -0.04 -10.20 -7.20
N TYR A 8 -1.09 -10.32 -6.39
CA TYR A 8 -1.95 -9.19 -6.04
C TYR A 8 -1.16 -8.09 -5.31
N ASP A 9 -0.34 -8.46 -4.33
CA ASP A 9 0.44 -7.51 -3.54
C ASP A 9 1.51 -6.76 -4.39
N ARG A 10 2.10 -7.43 -5.39
CA ARG A 10 3.00 -6.77 -6.37
C ARG A 10 2.32 -5.67 -7.18
N ASN A 11 1.03 -5.81 -7.48
CA ASN A 11 0.29 -4.77 -8.21
C ASN A 11 0.10 -3.52 -7.35
N TYR A 12 -0.14 -3.66 -6.04
CA TYR A 12 -0.27 -2.51 -5.13
C TYR A 12 1.07 -1.83 -4.85
N LEU A 13 2.15 -2.60 -4.80
CA LEU A 13 3.51 -2.06 -4.77
C LEU A 13 3.79 -1.15 -5.98
N ARG A 14 3.46 -1.61 -7.20
CA ARG A 14 3.58 -0.77 -8.40
C ARG A 14 2.72 0.49 -8.34
N LEU A 15 1.55 0.45 -7.72
CA LEU A 15 0.75 1.66 -7.52
C LEU A 15 1.45 2.64 -6.56
N LEU A 16 2.10 2.14 -5.51
CA LEU A 16 2.89 2.96 -4.58
C LEU A 16 4.14 3.58 -5.22
N GLU A 17 4.72 2.93 -6.24
CA GLU A 17 5.80 3.50 -7.05
C GLU A 17 5.32 4.71 -7.86
N LEU A 18 4.04 4.73 -8.26
CA LEU A 18 3.44 5.84 -9.00
C LEU A 18 2.97 6.97 -8.09
N SER A 19 2.25 6.66 -7.01
CA SER A 19 1.79 7.64 -6.03
C SER A 19 1.40 7.00 -4.70
N SER A 20 1.36 7.79 -3.64
CA SER A 20 1.00 7.34 -2.29
C SER A 20 -0.49 6.98 -2.20
N PHE A 21 -0.84 6.05 -1.29
CA PHE A 21 -2.23 5.82 -0.93
C PHE A 21 -2.63 6.82 0.16
N GLU A 22 -3.85 7.33 0.07
CA GLU A 22 -4.38 8.29 1.02
C GLU A 22 -5.33 7.63 2.00
N ARG A 23 -5.26 8.02 3.27
CA ARG A 23 -6.25 7.66 4.27
C ARG A 23 -7.52 8.45 4.03
N ARG A 24 -8.66 7.77 3.99
CA ARG A 24 -9.96 8.43 3.85
C ARG A 24 -10.42 8.98 5.21
N PRO A 25 -11.18 10.09 5.25
CA PRO A 25 -11.71 10.66 6.50
C PRO A 25 -12.58 9.72 7.32
N ARG A 26 -13.28 8.78 6.66
CA ARG A 26 -14.14 7.77 7.30
C ARG A 26 -13.45 6.41 7.51
N GLY A 27 -12.12 6.39 7.46
CA GLY A 27 -11.33 5.17 7.53
C GLY A 27 -11.15 4.44 6.19
N GLY A 28 -10.21 3.51 6.18
CA GLY A 28 -9.73 2.83 4.98
C GLY A 28 -8.79 3.68 4.12
N TRP A 29 -8.28 3.06 3.06
CA TRP A 29 -7.28 3.62 2.17
C TRP A 29 -7.80 3.79 0.75
N ARG A 30 -7.20 4.70 -0.01
CA ARG A 30 -7.50 4.87 -1.44
C ARG A 30 -6.26 5.19 -2.26
N PHE A 31 -6.32 4.87 -3.54
CA PHE A 31 -5.40 5.34 -4.57
C PHE A 31 -6.23 5.97 -5.69
N GLY A 32 -6.21 7.30 -5.78
CA GLY A 32 -7.14 8.04 -6.65
C GLY A 32 -8.60 7.71 -6.30
N THR A 33 -9.31 7.06 -7.23
CA THR A 33 -10.70 6.62 -7.06
C THR A 33 -10.84 5.19 -6.52
N LYS A 34 -9.75 4.42 -6.46
CA LYS A 34 -9.77 3.01 -6.05
C LYS A 34 -9.70 2.88 -4.53
N ILE A 35 -10.60 2.11 -3.94
CA ILE A 35 -10.56 1.76 -2.52
C ILE A 35 -9.55 0.63 -2.30
N ILE A 36 -8.69 0.81 -1.30
CA ILE A 36 -7.70 -0.17 -0.86
C ILE A 36 -8.12 -0.69 0.51
N SER A 37 -8.18 -2.00 0.66
CA SER A 37 -8.52 -2.61 1.94
C SER A 37 -7.35 -2.51 2.92
N ASP A 38 -7.68 -2.40 4.21
CA ASP A 38 -6.68 -2.35 5.28
C ASP A 38 -5.77 -3.60 5.25
N ALA A 39 -6.33 -4.77 4.95
CA ALA A 39 -5.56 -6.01 4.80
C ALA A 39 -4.48 -5.98 3.69
N VAL A 40 -4.65 -5.15 2.65
CA VAL A 40 -3.58 -4.94 1.65
C VAL A 40 -2.50 -4.05 2.24
N VAL A 41 -2.88 -2.99 2.93
CA VAL A 41 -1.94 -2.06 3.58
C VAL A 41 -1.13 -2.77 4.66
N ASP A 42 -1.76 -3.58 5.49
CA ASP A 42 -1.09 -4.37 6.54
C ASP A 42 -0.03 -5.29 5.94
N ARG A 43 -0.29 -5.92 4.80
CA ARG A 43 0.69 -6.77 4.10
C ARG A 43 1.84 -5.96 3.52
N LEU A 44 1.57 -4.79 2.95
CA LEU A 44 2.61 -3.91 2.42
C LEU A 44 3.54 -3.42 3.53
N LEU A 45 2.98 -3.06 4.67
CA LEU A 45 3.73 -2.69 5.87
C LEU A 45 4.53 -3.88 6.43
N ALA A 46 3.89 -5.05 6.58
CA ALA A 46 4.55 -6.27 7.05
C ALA A 46 5.68 -6.72 6.12
N SER A 47 5.59 -6.41 4.82
CA SER A 47 6.67 -6.69 3.86
C SER A 47 7.88 -5.75 3.99
N GLY A 48 7.78 -4.68 4.79
CA GLY A 48 8.83 -3.67 4.99
C GLY A 48 9.02 -2.70 3.82
N ARG A 49 8.31 -2.91 2.70
CA ARG A 49 8.38 -2.07 1.49
C ARG A 49 7.44 -0.87 1.55
N ALA A 50 6.41 -0.98 2.40
CA ALA A 50 5.44 0.03 2.84
C ALA A 50 5.92 0.94 3.98
N GLU A 51 5.63 2.23 3.99
CA GLU A 51 5.56 2.98 5.26
C GLU A 51 4.38 3.98 5.30
N ILE A 52 3.82 4.22 6.48
CA ILE A 52 2.81 5.27 6.70
C ILE A 52 3.54 6.56 7.11
N SER A 53 3.29 7.63 6.36
CA SER A 53 3.73 9.00 6.64
C SER A 53 2.50 9.91 6.76
N GLY A 54 2.08 10.18 8.00
CA GLY A 54 0.87 10.96 8.29
C GLY A 54 -0.39 10.26 7.78
N ILE A 55 -1.10 10.90 6.85
CA ILE A 55 -2.30 10.33 6.21
C ILE A 55 -1.99 9.54 4.94
N HIS A 56 -0.72 9.34 4.60
CA HIS A 56 -0.31 8.69 3.36
C HIS A 56 0.42 7.38 3.63
N LEU A 57 0.16 6.35 2.83
CA LEU A 57 1.00 5.16 2.71
C LEU A 57 1.88 5.35 1.48
N ARG A 58 3.19 5.31 1.63
CA ARG A 58 4.15 5.50 0.55
C ARG A 58 5.13 4.34 0.48
N LEU A 59 5.76 4.16 -0.67
CA LEU A 59 6.88 3.24 -0.79
C LEU A 59 8.00 3.68 0.17
N LYS A 60 8.48 2.75 0.99
CA LYS A 60 9.70 2.95 1.76
C LYS A 60 10.85 2.93 0.76
N ARG A 61 11.41 4.10 0.46
CA ARG A 61 12.67 4.17 -0.29
C ARG A 61 13.76 3.74 0.68
N GLU A 62 14.41 2.62 0.42
CA GLU A 62 15.72 2.36 1.00
C GLU A 62 16.63 3.48 0.49
N ILE A 63 17.01 4.37 1.39
CA ILE A 63 18.13 5.28 1.16
C ILE A 63 19.34 4.37 1.37
N GLU A 64 19.94 3.93 0.26
CA GLU A 64 21.32 3.42 0.24
C GLU A 64 22.28 4.52 0.72
#